data_AF-A0A3R9X1Y8-F1
#
_entry.id   AF-A0A3R9X1Y8-F1
#
_cell.length_a   1.000
_cell.length_b   1.000
_cell.length_c   1.000
_cell.angle_alpha   90.00
_cell.angle_beta   90.00
_cell.angle_gamma   90.00
#
_symmetry.space_group_name_H-M   'P 1'
#
loop_
_entity.id
_entity.type
_entity.pdbx_description
1 polymer ?
#
loop_
_entity_poly.entity_id
_entity_poly.type
_entity_poly.pdbx_seq_one_letter_code
_entity_poly.pdbx_strand_id
1 'polypeptide(L)'
;MPSPEAITPPIPQPTPEQKAFAEALSDVLVKAQELAFELATLNCRLAPNCPLVKKSRELIVELKKMIEIGKKMSRTAPATPTQ
;
A
#
# COMPACT_ATOMS: atom_id res chain seq x y z
N MET A 1 -24.35 -23.11 -38.34
CA MET A 1 -22.99 -22.94 -37.76
C MET A 1 -23.12 -21.98 -36.59
N PRO A 2 -22.90 -22.39 -35.33
CA PRO A 2 -22.87 -21.46 -34.21
C PRO A 2 -21.47 -20.84 -34.06
N SER A 3 -21.42 -19.52 -33.82
CA SER A 3 -20.18 -18.78 -33.54
C SER A 3 -19.52 -19.27 -32.25
N PRO A 4 -18.18 -19.33 -32.19
CA PRO A 4 -17.47 -19.65 -30.96
C PRO A 4 -17.59 -18.47 -29.99
N GLU A 5 -18.37 -18.66 -28.93
CA GLU A 5 -18.36 -17.78 -27.77
C GLU A 5 -16.92 -17.74 -27.21
N ALA A 6 -16.33 -16.56 -27.25
CA ALA A 6 -15.03 -16.29 -26.66
C ALA A 6 -15.13 -16.47 -25.15
N ILE A 7 -14.66 -17.62 -24.66
CA ILE A 7 -14.47 -17.90 -23.23
C ILE A 7 -13.41 -16.91 -22.74
N THR A 8 -13.85 -15.75 -22.27
CA THR A 8 -12.99 -14.78 -21.61
C THR A 8 -12.62 -15.40 -20.26
N PRO A 9 -11.33 -15.70 -19.98
CA PRO A 9 -10.96 -16.27 -18.70
C PRO A 9 -11.37 -15.30 -17.57
N PRO A 10 -11.96 -15.80 -16.47
CA PRO A 10 -12.29 -14.96 -15.34
C PRO A 10 -10.99 -14.39 -14.77
N ILE A 11 -10.85 -13.07 -14.87
CA ILE A 11 -9.78 -12.32 -14.21
C ILE A 11 -9.89 -12.66 -12.71
N PRO A 12 -8.83 -13.12 -12.04
CA PRO A 12 -8.84 -13.33 -10.60
C PRO A 12 -9.25 -12.02 -9.91
N GLN A 13 -10.48 -11.98 -9.39
CA GLN A 13 -10.96 -10.82 -8.67
C GLN A 13 -10.40 -10.88 -7.24
N PRO A 14 -9.90 -9.75 -6.70
CA PRO A 14 -9.42 -9.71 -5.34
C PRO A 14 -10.55 -10.09 -4.38
N THR A 15 -10.24 -10.88 -3.35
CA THR A 15 -11.23 -11.23 -2.33
C THR A 15 -11.69 -9.96 -1.60
N PRO A 16 -12.90 -9.95 -1.01
CA PRO A 16 -13.36 -8.82 -0.21
C PRO A 16 -12.35 -8.42 0.89
N GLU A 17 -11.67 -9.39 1.48
CA GLU A 17 -10.62 -9.18 2.49
C GLU A 17 -9.37 -8.52 1.89
N GLN A 18 -8.94 -8.92 0.69
CA GLN A 18 -7.82 -8.28 -0.01
C GLN A 18 -8.14 -6.83 -0.38
N LYS A 19 -9.39 -6.56 -0.76
CA LYS A 19 -9.86 -5.20 -1.04
C LYS A 19 -9.87 -4.34 0.23
N ALA A 20 -10.45 -4.85 1.31
CA ALA A 20 -10.47 -4.15 2.60
C ALA A 20 -9.06 -3.87 3.14
N PHE A 21 -8.14 -4.84 2.99
CA PHE A 21 -6.73 -4.65 3.35
C PHE A 21 -6.06 -3.57 2.49
N ALA A 22 -6.30 -3.56 1.18
CA ALA A 22 -5.75 -2.55 0.28
C ALA A 22 -6.27 -1.14 0.58
N GLU A 23 -7.57 -1.02 0.91
CA GLU A 23 -8.20 0.23 1.35
C GLU A 23 -7.57 0.73 2.66
N ALA A 24 -7.49 -0.14 3.68
CA ALA A 24 -6.86 0.21 4.95
C ALA A 24 -5.38 0.61 4.80
N LEU A 25 -4.65 -0.08 3.92
CA LEU A 25 -3.25 0.24 3.62
C LEU A 25 -3.12 1.60 2.91
N SER A 26 -4.06 1.92 2.02
CA SER A 26 -4.12 3.23 1.34
C SER A 26 -4.40 4.36 2.33
N ASP A 27 -5.34 4.18 3.24
CA ASP A 27 -5.67 5.18 4.27
C ASP A 27 -4.49 5.46 5.18
N VAL A 28 -3.80 4.40 5.62
CA VAL A 28 -2.58 4.53 6.44
C VAL A 28 -1.48 5.26 5.68
N LEU A 29 -1.34 5.04 4.37
CA LEU A 29 -0.36 5.74 3.55
C LEU A 29 -0.64 7.24 3.50
N VAL A 30 -1.89 7.63 3.27
CA VAL A 30 -2.29 9.05 3.23
C VAL A 30 -1.96 9.71 4.56
N LYS A 31 -2.34 9.08 5.69
CA LYS A 31 -2.02 9.59 7.03
C LYS A 31 -0.52 9.70 7.29
N ALA A 32 0.27 8.73 6.83
CA ALA A 32 1.72 8.77 6.94
C ALA A 32 2.35 9.91 6.12
N GLN A 33 1.79 10.23 4.94
CA GLN A 33 2.24 11.34 4.11
C GLN A 33 1.87 12.70 4.72
N GLU A 34 0.65 12.83 5.24
CA GLU A 34 0.21 14.01 5.99
C GLU A 34 1.13 14.27 7.19
N LEU A 35 1.38 13.22 8.01
CA LEU A 35 2.30 13.32 9.15
C LEU A 35 3.73 13.68 8.70
N ALA A 36 4.22 13.11 7.60
CA ALA A 36 5.54 13.45 7.07
C ALA A 36 5.62 14.94 6.68
N PHE A 37 4.57 15.47 6.08
CA PHE A 37 4.47 16.88 5.70
C PHE A 37 4.43 17.79 6.95
N GLU A 38 3.61 17.45 7.94
CA GLU A 38 3.56 18.19 9.21
C GLU A 38 4.93 18.20 9.91
N LEU A 39 5.60 17.06 9.99
CA LEU A 39 6.94 16.96 10.58
C LEU A 39 8.02 17.71 9.78
N ALA A 40 7.83 17.86 8.47
CA ALA A 40 8.75 18.61 7.60
C ALA A 40 8.54 20.13 7.70
N THR A 41 7.29 20.56 7.91
CA THR A 41 6.91 21.97 8.04
C THR A 41 6.91 22.46 9.49
N LEU A 42 7.11 21.56 10.45
CA LEU A 42 7.18 21.87 11.88
C LEU A 42 8.31 22.88 12.19
N ASN A 43 7.93 24.12 12.48
CA ASN A 43 8.84 25.17 12.90
C ASN A 43 9.16 25.07 14.41
N CYS A 44 9.84 23.99 14.81
CA CYS A 44 10.26 23.76 16.19
C CYS A 44 11.76 23.47 16.25
N ARG A 45 12.52 24.33 16.96
CA ARG A 45 13.99 24.18 17.10
C ARG A 45 14.42 22.91 17.82
N LEU A 46 13.54 22.34 18.65
CA LEU A 46 13.79 21.10 19.37
C LEU A 46 13.37 19.85 18.59
N ALA A 47 12.69 20.01 17.44
CA ALA A 47 12.20 18.89 16.64
C ALA A 47 13.27 17.84 16.29
N PRO A 48 14.52 18.21 15.92
CA PRO A 48 15.57 17.22 15.63
C PRO A 48 15.92 16.32 16.83
N ASN A 49 15.72 16.83 18.05
CA ASN A 49 16.05 16.13 19.29
C ASN A 49 14.82 15.56 20.01
N CYS A 50 13.61 15.87 19.54
CA CYS A 50 12.37 15.37 20.10
C CYS A 50 12.23 13.86 19.84
N PRO A 51 12.13 13.02 20.89
CA PRO A 51 11.99 11.57 20.73
C PRO A 51 10.76 11.17 19.90
N LEU A 52 9.66 11.92 20.04
CA LEU A 52 8.43 11.69 19.28
C LEU A 52 8.66 11.92 17.78
N VAL A 53 9.31 13.04 17.41
CA VAL A 53 9.62 13.35 16.00
C VAL A 53 10.53 12.27 15.39
N LYS A 54 11.52 11.79 16.13
CA LYS A 54 12.38 10.68 15.69
C LYS A 54 11.57 9.41 15.45
N LYS A 55 10.75 9.01 16.42
CA LYS A 55 9.90 7.81 16.32
C LYS A 55 8.87 7.92 15.19
N SER A 56 8.26 9.08 14.98
CA SER A 56 7.33 9.28 13.87
C SER A 56 8.02 9.16 12.51
N ARG A 57 9.26 9.66 12.37
CA ARG A 57 10.05 9.49 11.14
C ARG A 57 10.40 8.02 10.89
N GLU A 58 10.81 7.29 11.93
CA GLU A 58 11.04 5.84 11.85
C GLU A 58 9.78 5.08 11.42
N LEU A 59 8.62 5.42 12.01
CA LEU A 59 7.33 4.81 11.66
C LEU A 59 6.97 5.04 10.19
N ILE A 60 7.16 6.25 9.67
CA ILE A 60 6.91 6.57 8.26
C ILE A 60 7.80 5.72 7.34
N VAL A 61 9.07 5.49 7.71
CA VAL A 61 9.98 4.64 6.93
C VAL A 61 9.49 3.19 6.92
N GLU A 62 9.08 2.66 8.07
CA GLU A 62 8.61 1.27 8.15
C GLU A 62 7.28 1.07 7.41
N LEU A 63 6.35 2.03 7.50
CA LEU A 63 5.11 2.03 6.72
C LEU A 63 5.37 2.00 5.21
N LYS A 64 6.34 2.78 4.72
CA LYS A 64 6.75 2.74 3.31
C LYS A 64 7.23 1.35 2.89
N LYS A 65 8.01 0.65 3.74
CA LYS A 65 8.45 -0.72 3.45
C LYS A 65 7.27 -1.70 3.39
N MET A 66 6.35 -1.63 4.35
CA MET A 66 5.14 -2.46 4.36
C MET A 66 4.33 -2.29 3.07
N ILE A 67 4.19 -1.05 2.60
CA ILE A 67 3.48 -0.75 1.36
C ILE A 67 4.19 -1.32 0.14
N GLU A 68 5.52 -1.18 0.05
CA GLU A 68 6.28 -1.77 -1.06
C GLU A 68 6.17 -3.29 -1.08
N ILE A 69 6.10 -3.94 0.10
CA ILE A 69 5.81 -5.37 0.21
C ILE A 69 4.37 -5.68 -0.26
N GLY A 70 3.37 -4.92 0.19
CA GLY A 70 1.98 -5.07 -0.24
C GLY A 70 1.78 -4.89 -1.75
N LYS A 71 2.49 -3.93 -2.37
CA LYS A 71 2.53 -3.74 -3.83
C LYS A 71 3.17 -4.92 -4.55
N LYS A 72 4.23 -5.52 -3.99
CA LYS A 72 4.85 -6.72 -4.56
C LYS A 72 3.92 -7.93 -4.46
N MET A 73 3.21 -8.09 -3.35
CA MET A 73 2.23 -9.17 -3.16
C MET A 73 1.04 -9.05 -4.13
N SER A 74 0.51 -7.85 -4.33
CA SER A 74 -0.56 -7.60 -5.31
C SER A 74 -0.10 -7.75 -6.76
N ARG A 75 1.17 -7.48 -7.08
CA ARG A 75 1.75 -7.74 -8.41
C ARG A 75 2.15 -9.21 -8.66
N THR A 76 2.25 -10.03 -7.62
CA THR A 76 2.63 -11.44 -7.73
C THR A 76 1.43 -12.39 -7.72
N ALA A 77 0.20 -11.88 -7.82
CA ALA A 77 -0.95 -12.71 -8.17
C ALA A 77 -0.64 -13.41 -9.52
N PRO A 78 -0.46 -14.74 -9.53
CA PRO A 78 -0.01 -15.43 -10.72
C PRO A 78 -1.12 -15.39 -11.77
N ALA A 79 -0.80 -14.83 -12.93
CA ALA A 79 -1.36 -15.37 -14.16
C ALA A 79 -0.85 -16.82 -14.24
N THR A 80 -1.69 -17.77 -13.84
CA THR A 80 -1.39 -19.20 -13.90
C THR A 80 -0.89 -19.54 -15.30
N PRO A 81 0.34 -20.06 -15.48
CA PRO A 81 0.74 -20.65 -16.74
C PRO A 81 -0.03 -21.96 -16.88
N THR A 82 -0.89 -22.01 -17.89
CA THR A 82 -1.54 -23.22 -18.39
C THR A 82 -0.51 -24.31 -18.67
N GLN A 83 -0.70 -25.48 -18.05
CA GLN A 83 -0.53 -26.77 -18.73
C GLN A 83 -1.77 -27.62 -18.45
#